data_AF-A0A4Q5V2J5-F1
#
_entry.id   AF-A0A4Q5V2J5-F1
#
_cell.length_a   1.000
_cell.length_b   1.000
_cell.length_c   1.000
_cell.angle_alpha   90.00
_cell.angle_beta   90.00
_cell.angle_gamma   90.00
#
_symmetry.space_group_name_H-M   'P 1'
#
loop_
_entity.id
_entity.type
_entity.pdbx_description
1 polymer ?
#
loop_
_entity_poly.entity_id
_entity_poly.type
_entity_poly.pdbx_seq_one_letter_code
_entity_poly.pdbx_strand_id
1 'polypeptide(L)'
;MQENEDNIRSWENSPDSEKVKERYPIEDDSDTLEPFVDESAHQEINVDDPADVEQWANQFQISVADLRAAMVLNGNSVSAIKKYLSV
;
A
#
# COMPACT_ATOMS: atom_id res chain seq x y z
N MET A 1 -6.27 35.94 -37.30
CA MET A 1 -5.99 34.49 -37.12
C MET A 1 -4.78 34.21 -37.99
N GLN A 2 -3.62 34.51 -37.45
CA GLN A 2 -2.71 33.54 -36.83
C GLN A 2 -1.86 32.87 -37.92
N GLU A 3 -0.66 33.45 -38.06
CA GLU A 3 0.60 32.96 -38.64
C GLU A 3 0.86 31.45 -38.55
N ASN A 4 1.60 30.86 -39.52
CA ASN A 4 2.65 29.84 -39.32
C ASN A 4 3.02 28.94 -40.53
N GLU A 5 3.83 29.36 -41.51
CA GLU A 5 4.63 28.39 -42.31
C GLU A 5 6.01 28.97 -42.71
N ASP A 6 6.75 29.48 -41.73
CA ASP A 6 8.17 29.75 -41.87
C ASP A 6 8.98 28.45 -41.71
N ASN A 7 9.30 27.87 -42.86
CA ASN A 7 10.66 27.48 -43.24
C ASN A 7 11.52 26.91 -42.09
N ILE A 8 11.34 25.61 -41.78
CA ILE A 8 12.15 24.84 -40.83
C ILE A 8 13.57 24.70 -41.41
N ARG A 9 14.37 25.74 -41.15
CA ARG A 9 15.78 25.82 -41.44
C ARG A 9 16.53 25.03 -40.37
N SER A 10 17.20 23.97 -40.82
CA SER A 10 18.43 23.41 -40.26
C SER A 10 18.51 23.31 -38.73
N TRP A 11 18.24 22.12 -38.22
CA TRP A 11 18.84 21.64 -36.98
C TRP A 11 19.52 20.30 -37.27
N GLU A 12 20.62 20.36 -38.04
CA GLU A 12 21.72 19.40 -37.90
C GLU A 12 22.34 19.60 -36.51
N ASN A 13 21.72 19.03 -35.49
CA ASN A 13 22.38 18.71 -34.23
C ASN A 13 21.55 17.65 -33.50
N SER A 14 21.48 16.46 -34.09
CA SER A 14 21.12 15.26 -33.34
C SER A 14 22.22 15.05 -32.30
N PRO A 15 21.94 15.15 -30.98
CA PRO A 15 22.93 14.76 -30.00
C PRO A 15 23.21 13.27 -30.23
N ASP A 16 24.47 12.98 -30.53
CA ASP A 16 25.06 11.67 -30.69
C ASP A 16 24.48 10.67 -29.67
N SER A 17 23.59 9.79 -30.13
CA SER A 17 22.88 8.79 -29.32
C SER A 17 23.81 7.75 -28.68
N GLU A 18 25.13 7.86 -28.90
CA GLU A 18 26.15 6.95 -28.37
C GLU A 18 26.78 7.43 -27.05
N LYS A 19 26.50 8.65 -26.58
CA LYS A 19 27.05 9.18 -25.31
C LYS A 19 26.11 9.17 -24.11
N VAL A 20 24.94 8.55 -24.21
CA VAL A 20 24.00 8.36 -23.08
C VAL A 20 23.93 6.87 -22.68
N LYS A 21 25.07 6.20 -22.59
CA LYS A 21 25.15 4.82 -22.08
C LYS A 21 25.90 4.69 -20.75
N GLU A 22 26.39 5.79 -20.18
CA GLU A 22 27.43 5.71 -19.14
C GLU A 22 27.24 6.69 -17.97
N ARG A 23 26.01 7.11 -17.68
CA ARG A 23 25.72 7.83 -16.43
C ARG A 23 24.49 7.23 -15.80
N TYR A 24 24.65 6.78 -14.57
CA TYR A 24 23.66 6.09 -13.72
C TYR A 24 23.48 4.63 -14.11
N PRO A 25 24.26 3.68 -13.53
CA PRO A 25 23.69 2.35 -13.32
C PRO A 25 22.34 2.58 -12.63
N ILE A 26 21.25 2.19 -13.29
CA ILE A 26 19.97 2.00 -12.60
C ILE A 26 20.27 0.91 -11.59
N GLU A 27 20.48 1.33 -10.33
CA GLU A 27 20.57 0.42 -9.20
C GLU A 27 19.31 -0.42 -9.25
N ASP A 28 19.49 -1.74 -9.35
CA ASP A 28 18.41 -2.72 -9.43
C ASP A 28 17.50 -2.51 -8.20
N ASP A 29 16.35 -1.87 -8.42
CA ASP A 29 15.33 -1.60 -7.39
C ASP A 29 14.51 -2.86 -7.07
N SER A 30 15.08 -4.03 -7.35
CA SER A 30 14.55 -5.36 -7.08
C SER A 30 14.54 -5.70 -5.58
N ASP A 31 14.77 -4.71 -4.71
CA ASP A 31 14.23 -4.74 -3.35
C ASP A 31 12.75 -4.32 -3.41
N THR A 32 11.95 -5.15 -4.07
CA THR A 32 10.50 -5.03 -3.98
C THR A 32 10.13 -5.55 -2.61
N LEU A 33 9.80 -4.66 -1.67
CA LEU A 33 9.22 -5.06 -0.39
C LEU A 33 8.08 -6.04 -0.67
N GLU A 34 8.27 -7.31 -0.28
CA GLU A 34 7.24 -8.32 -0.45
C GLU A 34 5.96 -7.79 0.21
N PRO A 35 4.80 -7.83 -0.47
CA PRO A 35 3.56 -7.39 0.15
C PRO A 35 3.36 -8.24 1.41
N PHE A 36 3.31 -7.59 2.57
CA PHE A 36 2.97 -8.25 3.81
C PHE A 36 1.62 -8.95 3.62
N VAL A 37 1.64 -10.27 3.49
CA VAL A 37 0.41 -11.05 3.45
C VAL A 37 -0.12 -11.00 4.88
N ASP A 38 -1.11 -10.14 5.11
CA ASP A 38 -1.88 -10.18 6.35
C ASP A 38 -2.72 -11.47 6.32
N GLU A 39 -2.13 -12.58 6.77
CA GLU A 39 -2.81 -13.88 6.86
C GLU A 39 -4.08 -13.80 7.72
N SER A 40 -4.14 -12.80 8.60
CA SER A 40 -5.30 -12.49 9.43
C SER A 40 -6.45 -11.80 8.69
N ALA A 41 -6.29 -11.40 7.42
CA ALA A 41 -7.33 -10.68 6.68
C ALA A 41 -8.65 -11.47 6.55
N HIS A 42 -8.54 -12.81 6.54
CA HIS A 42 -9.67 -13.74 6.48
C HIS A 42 -10.03 -14.35 7.84
N GLN A 43 -9.34 -13.96 8.90
CA GLN A 43 -9.57 -14.52 10.23
C GLN A 43 -10.78 -13.84 10.89
N GLU A 44 -11.60 -14.64 11.54
CA GLU A 44 -12.71 -14.15 12.36
C GLU A 44 -12.38 -14.41 13.83
N ILE A 45 -12.79 -13.48 14.68
CA ILE A 45 -12.62 -13.58 16.12
C ILE A 45 -13.82 -14.32 16.71
N ASN A 46 -13.56 -15.33 17.52
CA ASN A 46 -14.60 -16.05 18.23
C ASN A 46 -15.06 -15.26 19.47
N VAL A 47 -16.25 -14.65 19.40
CA VAL A 47 -16.81 -13.83 20.49
C VAL A 47 -17.21 -14.67 21.71
N ASP A 48 -17.52 -15.95 21.50
CA ASP A 48 -17.90 -16.88 22.55
C ASP A 48 -16.70 -17.38 23.36
N ASP A 49 -15.48 -17.25 22.81
CA ASP A 49 -14.24 -17.62 23.49
C ASP A 49 -13.57 -16.38 24.11
N PRO A 50 -13.59 -16.24 25.46
CA PRO A 50 -13.02 -15.06 26.11
C PRO A 50 -11.49 -14.97 25.93
N ALA A 51 -10.79 -16.10 25.77
CA ALA A 51 -9.34 -16.09 25.58
C ALA A 51 -8.97 -15.57 24.19
N ASP A 52 -9.74 -15.92 23.15
CA ASP A 52 -9.57 -15.40 21.79
C ASP A 52 -9.81 -13.89 21.76
N VAL A 53 -10.89 -13.41 22.37
CA VAL A 53 -11.17 -11.96 22.48
C VAL A 53 -10.04 -11.22 23.22
N GLU A 54 -9.50 -11.80 24.30
CA GLU A 54 -8.38 -11.20 25.02
C GLU A 54 -7.09 -11.16 24.19
N GLN A 55 -6.78 -12.22 23.43
CA GLN A 55 -5.62 -12.23 22.54
C GLN A 55 -5.74 -11.17 21.45
N TRP A 56 -6.92 -11.04 20.83
CA TRP A 56 -7.15 -10.03 19.81
C TRP A 56 -7.14 -8.60 20.37
N ALA A 57 -7.67 -8.39 21.57
CA ALA A 57 -7.58 -7.09 22.24
C ALA A 57 -6.12 -6.67 22.46
N ASN A 58 -5.25 -7.63 22.86
CA ASN A 58 -3.82 -7.39 22.99
C ASN A 58 -3.13 -7.12 21.64
N GLN A 59 -3.47 -7.88 20.59
CA GLN A 59 -2.97 -7.66 19.23
C GLN A 59 -3.28 -6.26 18.70
N PHE A 60 -4.53 -5.81 18.87
CA PHE A 60 -4.95 -4.48 18.46
C PHE A 60 -4.56 -3.37 19.44
N GLN A 61 -4.00 -3.73 20.61
CA GLN A 61 -3.64 -2.80 21.68
C GLN A 61 -4.82 -1.94 22.17
N ILE A 62 -6.01 -2.54 22.23
CA ILE A 62 -7.25 -1.89 22.71
C ILE A 62 -7.82 -2.64 23.91
N SER A 63 -8.82 -2.05 24.57
CA SER A 63 -9.54 -2.74 25.64
C SER A 63 -10.47 -3.82 25.07
N VAL A 64 -10.72 -4.88 25.85
CA VAL A 64 -11.69 -5.93 25.51
C VAL A 64 -13.10 -5.35 25.29
N ALA A 65 -13.44 -4.27 26.03
CA ALA A 65 -14.71 -3.57 25.86
C ALA A 65 -14.81 -2.88 24.49
N ASP A 66 -13.73 -2.22 24.05
CA ASP A 66 -13.66 -1.56 22.75
C ASP A 66 -13.68 -2.58 21.60
N LEU A 67 -12.98 -3.71 21.77
CA LEU A 67 -13.01 -4.79 20.79
C LEU A 67 -14.44 -5.33 20.63
N ARG A 68 -15.14 -5.62 21.73
CA ARG A 68 -16.53 -6.06 21.69
C ARG A 68 -17.46 -5.04 21.04
N ALA A 69 -17.25 -3.75 21.31
CA ALA A 69 -18.02 -2.69 20.65
C ALA A 69 -17.75 -2.66 19.13
N ALA A 70 -16.48 -2.78 18.72
CA ALA A 70 -16.10 -2.83 17.31
C ALA A 70 -16.69 -4.05 16.59
N MET A 71 -16.73 -5.21 17.26
CA MET A 71 -17.36 -6.44 16.76
C MET A 71 -18.87 -6.29 16.56
N VAL A 72 -19.56 -5.65 17.50
CA VAL A 72 -21.01 -5.38 17.37
C VAL A 72 -21.30 -4.44 16.19
N LEU A 73 -20.40 -3.50 15.90
CA LEU A 73 -20.59 -2.50 14.84
C LEU A 73 -20.17 -3.00 13.45
N ASN A 74 -19.09 -3.78 13.35
CA ASN A 74 -18.47 -4.16 12.06
C ASN A 74 -18.48 -5.68 11.79
N GLY A 75 -18.98 -6.47 12.74
CA GLY A 75 -18.92 -7.93 12.72
C GLY A 75 -17.61 -8.49 13.29
N ASN A 76 -17.47 -9.81 13.21
CA ASN A 76 -16.37 -10.53 13.87
C ASN A 76 -15.10 -10.65 13.01
N SER A 77 -15.08 -10.05 11.82
CA SER A 77 -13.93 -10.15 10.93
C SER A 77 -12.79 -9.26 11.40
N VAL A 78 -11.59 -9.83 11.53
CA VAL A 78 -10.37 -9.12 11.94
C VAL A 78 -10.07 -7.96 10.98
N SER A 79 -10.22 -8.15 9.67
CA SER A 79 -9.98 -7.09 8.68
C SER A 79 -10.98 -5.95 8.79
N ALA A 80 -12.25 -6.24 9.08
CA ALA A 80 -13.28 -5.23 9.30
C ALA A 80 -12.99 -4.40 10.57
N ILE A 81 -12.57 -5.07 11.64
CA ILE A 81 -12.21 -4.43 12.91
C ILE A 81 -10.92 -3.60 12.76
N LYS A 82 -9.87 -4.13 12.13
CA LYS A 82 -8.64 -3.38 11.80
C LYS A 82 -8.96 -2.11 11.00
N LYS A 83 -9.81 -2.24 9.96
CA LYS A 83 -10.25 -1.10 9.15
C LYS A 83 -11.03 -0.05 9.96
N TYR A 84 -11.90 -0.49 10.87
CA TYR A 84 -12.65 0.41 11.75
C TYR A 84 -11.72 1.16 12.71
N LEU A 85 -10.74 0.46 13.28
CA LEU A 85 -9.74 1.03 14.18
C LEU A 85 -8.66 1.82 13.43
N SER A 86 -8.56 1.68 12.11
CA SER A 86 -7.48 2.23 11.27
C SER A 86 -6.08 1.82 11.74
N VAL A 87 -5.94 0.56 12.16
CA VAL A 87 -4.69 -0.07 12.64
C VAL A 87 -4.19 -1.14 11.69
#